data_AF-A0A9W8F488-F1
#
_entry.id   AF-A0A9W8F488-F1
#
_cell.length_a   1.000
_cell.length_b   1.000
_cell.length_c   1.000
_cell.angle_alpha   90.00
_cell.angle_beta   90.00
_cell.angle_gamma   90.00
#
_symmetry.space_group_name_H-M   'P 1'
#
loop_
_entity.id
_entity.type
_entity.pdbx_description
1 polymer ?
#
loop_
_entity_poly.entity_id
_entity_poly.type
_entity_poly.pdbx_seq_one_letter_code
_entity_poly.pdbx_strand_id
1 'polypeptide(L)'
;MGAKDVIFVDGELSSQIDELARYIGELKGASDVAAFVAEVASGEVPNSIIQASLDGVLAKAPEDKLEAVYNQLFAIVASQGGDEGLSGVAAKVARDIEAHAESGVAGMRVLNNLYNLATKGQAQAAVFESMVELAARAQLLGTLVPLVTRLPAMCGEWGVSGDDSARIILTLRDALDRAQLSCEAYEAELAFLQAVSSADEKAAAVASSAIVRFSNLAALCDLDALASLPSVQELSQRTGALGDAGALLNALLSSDYCQWLQFVAANGEQLTALGVDSQKASDKMRLLTVASIAADSLGQGVPFATIAQAIDVAETEVEVWIIDVIRSGLIQGKMNQVARTLLPTRSTYRTFGADQWKLLGERLEQWKASLEELQPVISNAKLIAQQQAVQMAGTSSVTIKE
;
A
#
# COMPACT_ATOMS: atom_id res chain seq x y z
N MET A 1 -22.77 5.10 -16.87
CA MET A 1 -22.50 4.91 -18.31
C MET A 1 -22.72 3.45 -18.59
N GLY A 2 -23.64 3.12 -19.51
CA GLY A 2 -23.98 1.72 -19.78
C GLY A 2 -22.89 1.04 -20.61
N ALA A 3 -22.82 -0.29 -20.57
CA ALA A 3 -21.87 -1.10 -21.36
C ALA A 3 -21.91 -0.77 -22.88
N LYS A 4 -23.03 -0.23 -23.37
CA LYS A 4 -23.22 0.23 -24.76
C LYS A 4 -22.42 1.48 -25.16
N ASP A 5 -22.02 2.34 -24.21
CA ASP A 5 -21.27 3.56 -24.53
C ASP A 5 -19.75 3.32 -24.63
N VAL A 6 -19.26 2.18 -24.12
CA VAL A 6 -17.82 1.89 -24.00
C VAL A 6 -17.32 0.95 -25.11
N ILE A 7 -18.20 0.15 -25.73
CA ILE A 7 -17.85 -0.81 -26.78
C ILE A 7 -18.49 -0.38 -28.10
N PHE A 8 -17.75 0.34 -28.94
CA PHE A 8 -18.16 0.60 -30.33
C PHE A 8 -17.60 -0.48 -31.23
N VAL A 9 -18.46 -1.39 -31.69
CA VAL A 9 -18.20 -2.24 -32.86
C VAL A 9 -19.25 -1.86 -33.90
N ASP A 10 -18.83 -1.22 -34.99
CA ASP A 10 -19.71 -0.81 -36.08
C ASP A 10 -20.16 -2.04 -36.89
N GLY A 11 -21.47 -2.31 -36.95
CA GLY A 11 -22.03 -3.39 -37.78
C GLY A 11 -23.39 -3.92 -37.30
N GLU A 12 -24.08 -4.67 -38.15
CA GLU A 12 -25.27 -5.43 -37.75
C GLU A 12 -24.87 -6.61 -36.86
N LEU A 13 -25.69 -6.89 -35.83
CA LEU A 13 -25.41 -7.91 -34.82
C LEU A 13 -25.21 -9.32 -35.41
N SER A 14 -25.99 -9.63 -36.45
CA SER A 14 -25.89 -10.87 -37.23
C SER A 14 -24.53 -11.01 -37.91
N SER A 15 -24.01 -9.93 -38.52
CA SER A 15 -22.67 -9.94 -39.15
C SER A 15 -21.57 -10.15 -38.11
N GLN A 16 -21.71 -9.52 -36.94
CA GLN A 16 -20.74 -9.66 -35.85
C GLN A 16 -20.72 -11.07 -35.26
N ILE A 17 -21.88 -11.73 -35.15
CA ILE A 17 -21.99 -13.13 -34.74
C ILE A 17 -21.30 -14.03 -35.78
N ASP A 18 -21.60 -13.83 -37.06
CA ASP A 18 -21.03 -14.63 -38.15
C ASP A 18 -19.51 -14.50 -38.23
N GLU A 19 -18.98 -13.27 -38.10
CA GLU A 19 -17.54 -13.00 -38.11
C GLU A 19 -16.82 -13.66 -36.93
N LEU A 20 -17.36 -13.51 -35.71
CA LEU A 20 -16.76 -14.11 -34.52
C LEU A 20 -16.85 -15.64 -34.58
N ALA A 21 -17.96 -16.21 -35.03
CA ALA A 21 -18.15 -17.65 -35.19
C ALA A 21 -17.21 -18.25 -36.24
N ARG A 22 -16.98 -17.55 -37.37
CA ARG A 22 -15.98 -17.97 -38.38
C ARG A 22 -14.58 -17.98 -37.77
N TYR A 23 -14.20 -16.91 -37.07
CA TYR A 23 -12.89 -16.81 -36.45
C TYR A 23 -12.65 -17.92 -35.40
N ILE A 24 -13.64 -18.21 -34.56
CA ILE A 24 -13.59 -19.33 -33.61
C ILE A 24 -13.47 -20.68 -34.34
N GLY A 25 -14.22 -20.87 -35.43
CA GLY A 25 -14.16 -22.08 -36.26
C GLY A 25 -12.78 -22.30 -36.90
N GLU A 26 -12.14 -21.22 -37.37
CA GLU A 26 -10.78 -21.24 -37.89
C GLU A 26 -9.76 -21.60 -36.81
N LEU A 27 -9.88 -21.00 -35.61
CA LEU A 27 -8.99 -21.31 -34.47
C LEU A 27 -9.14 -22.75 -33.96
N LYS A 28 -10.35 -23.32 -34.03
CA LYS A 28 -10.61 -24.73 -33.67
C LYS A 28 -10.17 -25.72 -34.75
N GLY A 29 -9.83 -25.26 -35.96
CA GLY A 29 -9.54 -26.13 -37.10
C GLY A 29 -10.77 -26.92 -37.58
N ALA A 30 -11.97 -26.33 -37.50
CA ALA A 30 -13.20 -27.00 -37.91
C ALA A 30 -13.17 -27.36 -39.41
N SER A 31 -13.53 -28.60 -39.73
CA SER A 31 -13.55 -29.11 -41.11
C SER A 31 -14.62 -28.46 -42.00
N ASP A 32 -15.69 -27.92 -41.42
CA ASP A 32 -16.69 -27.10 -42.11
C ASP A 32 -17.07 -25.89 -41.24
N VAL A 33 -16.42 -24.76 -41.51
CA VAL A 33 -16.64 -23.50 -40.79
C VAL A 33 -18.04 -22.93 -41.06
N ALA A 34 -18.63 -23.19 -42.23
CA ALA A 34 -19.97 -22.69 -42.56
C ALA A 34 -21.06 -23.45 -41.80
N ALA A 35 -20.91 -24.76 -41.63
CA ALA A 35 -21.79 -25.57 -40.78
C ALA A 35 -21.70 -25.14 -39.31
N PHE A 36 -20.49 -24.85 -38.82
CA PHE A 36 -20.28 -24.37 -37.44
C PHE A 36 -20.95 -23.01 -37.19
N VAL A 37 -20.82 -22.07 -38.13
CA VAL A 37 -21.50 -20.77 -38.05
C VAL A 37 -23.03 -20.93 -38.03
N ALA A 38 -23.57 -21.82 -38.87
CA ALA A 38 -25.00 -22.10 -38.91
C ALA A 38 -25.52 -22.72 -37.60
N GLU A 39 -24.74 -23.62 -36.99
CA GLU A 39 -25.05 -24.23 -35.69
C GLU A 39 -25.08 -23.16 -34.58
N VAL A 40 -24.06 -22.30 -34.52
CA VAL A 40 -23.95 -21.22 -33.55
C VAL A 40 -25.07 -20.19 -33.70
N ALA A 41 -25.46 -19.85 -34.93
CA ALA A 41 -26.55 -18.92 -35.24
C ALA A 41 -27.95 -19.50 -34.97
N SER A 42 -28.10 -20.83 -34.97
CA SER A 42 -29.40 -21.50 -34.77
C SER A 42 -29.77 -21.76 -33.30
N GLY A 43 -28.79 -21.71 -32.39
CA GLY A 43 -28.99 -21.94 -30.96
C GLY A 43 -29.33 -20.67 -30.16
N GLU A 44 -29.27 -20.77 -28.83
CA GLU A 44 -29.17 -19.59 -27.96
C GLU A 44 -27.81 -18.91 -28.18
N VAL A 45 -27.76 -18.03 -29.18
CA VAL A 45 -26.54 -17.44 -29.75
C VAL A 45 -25.52 -16.95 -28.70
N PRO A 46 -25.90 -16.26 -27.61
CA PRO A 46 -24.92 -15.83 -26.60
C PRO A 46 -24.26 -17.03 -25.93
N ASN A 47 -25.04 -18.03 -25.50
CA ASN A 47 -24.52 -19.19 -24.77
C ASN A 47 -23.66 -20.09 -25.66
N SER A 48 -24.05 -20.30 -26.92
CA SER A 48 -23.28 -21.11 -27.88
C SER A 48 -21.94 -20.46 -28.23
N ILE A 49 -21.92 -19.14 -28.49
CA ILE A 49 -20.68 -18.40 -28.76
C ILE A 49 -19.78 -18.38 -27.53
N ILE A 50 -20.34 -18.16 -26.34
CA ILE A 50 -19.55 -18.17 -25.10
C ILE A 50 -18.90 -19.54 -24.91
N GLN A 51 -19.67 -20.64 -24.97
CA GLN A 51 -19.09 -21.99 -24.85
C GLN A 51 -18.04 -22.27 -25.93
N ALA A 52 -18.28 -21.80 -27.15
CA ALA A 52 -17.34 -21.97 -28.24
C ALA A 52 -16.03 -21.18 -28.05
N SER A 53 -16.10 -20.04 -27.33
CA SER A 53 -14.97 -19.15 -27.05
C SER A 53 -14.07 -19.57 -25.89
N LEU A 54 -14.59 -20.40 -24.98
CA LEU A 54 -13.89 -20.92 -23.81
C LEU A 54 -12.90 -22.05 -24.19
N ASP A 55 -12.27 -22.67 -23.18
CA ASP A 55 -11.22 -23.71 -23.32
C ASP A 55 -9.95 -23.20 -24.01
N GLY A 56 -9.65 -21.92 -23.81
CA GLY A 56 -8.46 -21.26 -24.32
C GLY A 56 -8.48 -20.99 -25.81
N VAL A 57 -9.63 -21.13 -26.48
CA VAL A 57 -9.76 -20.94 -27.93
C VAL A 57 -9.51 -19.48 -28.30
N LEU A 58 -10.23 -18.56 -27.64
CA LEU A 58 -9.98 -17.13 -27.84
C LEU A 58 -8.75 -16.64 -27.06
N ALA A 59 -8.46 -17.22 -25.88
CA ALA A 59 -7.36 -16.76 -25.04
C ALA A 59 -5.96 -16.94 -25.69
N LYS A 60 -5.83 -17.90 -26.62
CA LYS A 60 -4.61 -18.14 -27.41
C LYS A 60 -4.53 -17.30 -28.70
N ALA A 61 -5.49 -16.40 -28.93
CA ALA A 61 -5.42 -15.50 -30.08
C ALA A 61 -4.17 -14.59 -29.99
N PRO A 62 -3.62 -14.16 -31.13
CA PRO A 62 -2.42 -13.32 -31.14
C PRO A 62 -2.69 -11.95 -30.50
N GLU A 63 -1.65 -11.37 -29.89
CA GLU A 63 -1.74 -10.18 -29.03
C GLU A 63 -2.48 -9.00 -29.67
N ASP A 64 -2.23 -8.78 -30.96
CA ASP A 64 -2.79 -7.72 -31.80
C ASP A 64 -4.29 -7.86 -32.06
N LYS A 65 -4.83 -9.07 -31.94
CA LYS A 65 -6.26 -9.36 -32.19
C LYS A 65 -7.04 -9.71 -30.93
N LEU A 66 -6.35 -10.12 -29.86
CA LEU A 66 -6.97 -10.59 -28.62
C LEU A 66 -8.00 -9.59 -28.07
N GLU A 67 -7.63 -8.32 -27.98
CA GLU A 67 -8.49 -7.26 -27.46
C GLU A 67 -9.73 -7.03 -28.34
N ALA A 68 -9.55 -6.96 -29.66
CA ALA A 68 -10.65 -6.73 -30.60
C ALA A 68 -11.68 -7.87 -30.55
N VAL A 69 -11.21 -9.12 -30.52
CA VAL A 69 -12.07 -10.31 -30.53
C VAL A 69 -12.85 -10.46 -29.23
N TYR A 70 -12.22 -10.19 -28.07
CA TYR A 70 -12.94 -10.17 -26.80
C TYR A 70 -13.90 -8.98 -26.68
N ASN A 71 -13.56 -7.79 -27.21
CA ASN A 71 -14.49 -6.67 -27.24
C ASN A 71 -15.73 -6.98 -28.11
N GLN A 72 -15.56 -7.67 -29.24
CA GLN A 72 -16.68 -8.16 -30.06
C GLN A 72 -17.53 -9.20 -29.32
N LEU A 73 -16.90 -10.14 -28.60
CA LEU A 73 -17.61 -11.07 -27.72
C LEU A 73 -18.44 -10.32 -26.66
N PHE A 74 -17.83 -9.35 -25.97
CA PHE A 74 -18.52 -8.56 -24.94
C PHE A 74 -19.66 -7.73 -25.53
N ALA A 75 -19.51 -7.15 -26.72
CA ALA A 75 -20.58 -6.44 -27.42
C ALA A 75 -21.78 -7.36 -27.72
N ILE A 76 -21.53 -8.57 -28.23
CA ILE A 76 -22.58 -9.54 -28.54
C ILE A 76 -23.32 -9.95 -27.27
N VAL A 77 -22.60 -10.27 -26.19
CA VAL A 77 -23.21 -10.67 -24.91
C VAL A 77 -23.99 -9.53 -24.28
N ALA A 78 -23.46 -8.30 -24.29
CA ALA A 78 -24.14 -7.12 -23.76
C ALA A 78 -25.41 -6.77 -24.55
N SER A 79 -25.40 -6.98 -25.87
CA SER A 79 -26.53 -6.62 -26.73
C SER A 79 -27.76 -7.51 -26.52
N GLN A 80 -27.55 -8.80 -26.21
CA GLN A 80 -28.63 -9.78 -26.06
C GLN A 80 -29.02 -10.02 -24.60
N GLY A 81 -28.06 -10.02 -23.68
CA GLY A 81 -28.27 -10.30 -22.26
C GLY A 81 -28.24 -9.08 -21.34
N GLY A 82 -27.97 -7.89 -21.89
CA GLY A 82 -27.71 -6.69 -21.10
C GLY A 82 -26.52 -6.86 -20.15
N ASP A 83 -26.50 -6.03 -19.11
CA ASP A 83 -25.50 -6.07 -18.04
C ASP A 83 -25.54 -7.37 -17.22
N GLU A 84 -26.71 -8.01 -17.13
CA GLU A 84 -26.88 -9.26 -16.38
C GLU A 84 -26.22 -10.46 -17.08
N GLY A 85 -26.31 -10.52 -18.41
CA GLY A 85 -25.67 -11.55 -19.22
C GLY A 85 -24.14 -11.49 -19.12
N LEU A 86 -23.56 -10.28 -19.23
CA LEU A 86 -22.11 -10.08 -19.06
C LEU A 86 -21.64 -10.51 -17.68
N SER A 87 -22.35 -10.10 -16.63
CA SER A 87 -21.98 -10.43 -15.24
C SER A 87 -22.04 -11.93 -14.96
N GLY A 88 -22.99 -12.66 -15.56
CA GLY A 88 -23.09 -14.13 -15.42
C GLY A 88 -21.96 -14.90 -16.12
N VAL A 89 -21.27 -14.26 -17.06
CA VAL A 89 -20.24 -14.88 -17.93
C VAL A 89 -18.84 -14.40 -17.58
N ALA A 90 -18.71 -13.20 -17.00
CA ALA A 90 -17.45 -12.55 -16.68
C ALA A 90 -16.49 -13.45 -15.90
N ALA A 91 -16.97 -14.14 -14.86
CA ALA A 91 -16.12 -15.04 -14.07
C ALA A 91 -15.59 -16.24 -14.87
N LYS A 92 -16.36 -16.76 -15.84
CA LYS A 92 -15.91 -17.89 -16.69
C LYS A 92 -14.88 -17.44 -17.71
N VAL A 93 -15.14 -16.31 -18.37
CA VAL A 93 -14.21 -15.73 -19.35
C VAL A 93 -12.92 -15.28 -18.67
N ALA A 94 -13.01 -14.69 -17.49
CA ALA A 94 -11.84 -14.24 -16.74
C ALA A 94 -10.91 -15.40 -16.37
N ARG A 95 -11.47 -16.51 -15.86
CA ARG A 95 -10.70 -17.74 -15.58
C ARG A 95 -10.09 -18.38 -16.83
N ASP A 96 -10.80 -18.32 -17.96
CA ASP A 96 -10.26 -18.86 -19.21
C ASP A 96 -9.05 -18.06 -19.70
N ILE A 97 -9.11 -16.73 -19.63
CA ILE A 97 -7.99 -15.83 -19.94
C ILE A 97 -6.84 -16.05 -18.96
N GLU A 98 -7.14 -16.12 -17.66
CA GLU A 98 -6.16 -16.42 -16.61
C GLU A 98 -5.37 -17.69 -16.92
N ALA A 99 -6.06 -18.78 -17.29
CA ALA A 99 -5.44 -20.09 -17.52
C ALA A 99 -4.70 -20.19 -18.87
N HIS A 100 -5.24 -19.57 -19.93
CA HIS A 100 -4.83 -19.87 -21.30
C HIS A 100 -4.20 -18.70 -22.07
N ALA A 101 -4.22 -17.47 -21.53
CA ALA A 101 -3.64 -16.32 -22.24
C ALA A 101 -2.12 -16.46 -22.37
N GLU A 102 -1.62 -16.40 -23.62
CA GLU A 102 -0.19 -16.43 -23.92
C GLU A 102 0.47 -15.06 -23.64
N SER A 103 -0.18 -13.97 -24.07
CA SER A 103 0.26 -12.60 -23.74
C SER A 103 -0.43 -12.11 -22.47
N GLY A 104 0.33 -12.03 -21.38
CA GLY A 104 -0.17 -11.48 -20.12
C GLY A 104 -0.60 -10.01 -20.20
N VAL A 105 0.07 -9.21 -21.04
CA VAL A 105 -0.25 -7.78 -21.21
C VAL A 105 -1.59 -7.60 -21.91
N ALA A 106 -1.83 -8.27 -23.03
CA ALA A 106 -3.12 -8.18 -23.70
C ALA A 106 -4.24 -8.85 -22.91
N GLY A 107 -3.97 -9.98 -22.24
CA GLY A 107 -4.91 -10.60 -21.32
C GLY A 107 -5.34 -9.64 -20.20
N MET A 108 -4.40 -8.91 -19.60
CA MET A 108 -4.70 -7.89 -18.58
C MET A 108 -5.53 -6.73 -19.12
N ARG A 109 -5.30 -6.28 -20.37
CA ARG A 109 -6.14 -5.25 -21.01
C ARG A 109 -7.58 -5.73 -21.19
N VAL A 110 -7.76 -6.96 -21.68
CA VAL A 110 -9.07 -7.57 -21.85
C VAL A 110 -9.79 -7.71 -20.51
N LEU A 111 -9.10 -8.19 -19.46
CA LEU A 111 -9.68 -8.32 -18.13
C LEU A 111 -10.04 -6.95 -17.53
N ASN A 112 -9.24 -5.92 -17.76
CA ASN A 112 -9.55 -4.56 -17.32
C ASN A 112 -10.81 -4.01 -18.04
N ASN A 113 -10.93 -4.25 -19.35
CA ASN A 113 -12.16 -3.91 -20.08
C ASN A 113 -13.36 -4.67 -19.50
N LEU A 114 -13.22 -5.97 -19.25
CA LEU A 114 -14.27 -6.80 -18.64
C LEU A 114 -14.66 -6.32 -17.24
N TYR A 115 -13.69 -5.91 -16.41
CA TYR A 115 -13.92 -5.37 -15.07
C TYR A 115 -14.77 -4.08 -15.13
N ASN A 116 -14.48 -3.20 -16.09
CA ASN A 116 -15.22 -1.95 -16.27
C ASN A 116 -16.64 -2.18 -16.83
N LEU A 117 -16.85 -3.28 -17.57
CA LEU A 117 -18.15 -3.63 -18.18
C LEU A 117 -19.05 -4.43 -17.25
N ALA A 118 -18.50 -5.23 -16.34
CA ALA A 118 -19.27 -5.97 -15.35
C ALA A 118 -19.81 -5.00 -14.30
N THR A 119 -21.09 -4.64 -14.38
CA THR A 119 -21.72 -3.67 -13.45
C THR A 119 -22.19 -4.30 -12.13
N LYS A 120 -22.06 -5.63 -11.96
CA LYS A 120 -22.37 -6.33 -10.70
C LYS A 120 -21.10 -6.55 -9.86
N GLY A 121 -21.15 -6.11 -8.60
CA GLY A 121 -20.01 -6.17 -7.68
C GLY A 121 -19.35 -7.56 -7.51
N GLN A 122 -20.13 -8.64 -7.39
CA GLN A 122 -19.56 -10.00 -7.29
C GLN A 122 -18.83 -10.45 -8.57
N ALA A 123 -19.30 -10.01 -9.75
CA ALA A 123 -18.62 -10.32 -11.00
C ALA A 123 -17.30 -9.53 -11.11
N GLN A 124 -17.27 -8.28 -10.65
CA GLN A 124 -16.06 -7.46 -10.58
C GLN A 124 -15.01 -8.09 -9.66
N ALA A 125 -15.41 -8.59 -8.49
CA ALA A 125 -14.52 -9.30 -7.58
C ALA A 125 -13.89 -10.56 -8.22
N ALA A 126 -14.68 -11.37 -8.92
CA ALA A 126 -14.18 -12.58 -9.60
C ALA A 126 -13.22 -12.24 -10.76
N VAL A 127 -13.51 -11.18 -11.53
CA VAL A 127 -12.61 -10.70 -12.58
C VAL A 127 -11.31 -10.19 -11.97
N PHE A 128 -11.37 -9.45 -10.85
CA PHE A 128 -10.19 -8.97 -10.15
C PHE A 128 -9.32 -10.11 -9.62
N GLU A 129 -9.89 -11.17 -9.02
CA GLU A 129 -9.14 -12.36 -8.61
C GLU A 129 -8.37 -12.98 -9.80
N SER A 130 -9.02 -13.07 -10.98
CA SER A 130 -8.38 -13.58 -12.20
C SER A 130 -7.28 -12.64 -12.71
N MET A 131 -7.45 -11.32 -12.55
CA MET A 131 -6.42 -10.32 -12.88
C MET A 131 -5.18 -10.48 -11.98
N VAL A 132 -5.37 -10.77 -10.70
CA VAL A 132 -4.26 -10.98 -9.75
C VAL A 132 -3.43 -12.20 -10.16
N GLU A 133 -4.07 -13.33 -10.45
CA GLU A 133 -3.35 -14.54 -10.85
C GLU A 133 -2.68 -14.40 -12.23
N LEU A 134 -3.35 -13.77 -13.20
CA LEU A 134 -2.73 -13.47 -14.49
C LEU A 134 -1.52 -12.54 -14.33
N ALA A 135 -1.65 -11.48 -13.53
CA ALA A 135 -0.56 -10.56 -13.24
C ALA A 135 0.59 -11.25 -12.52
N ALA A 136 0.32 -12.18 -11.62
CA ALA A 136 1.34 -12.99 -10.95
C ALA A 136 2.10 -13.87 -11.96
N ARG A 137 1.38 -14.59 -12.82
CA ARG A 137 1.96 -15.44 -13.87
C ARG A 137 2.79 -14.64 -14.88
N ALA A 138 2.33 -13.45 -15.24
CA ALA A 138 2.96 -12.59 -16.24
C ALA A 138 4.01 -11.61 -15.66
N GLN A 139 4.29 -11.66 -14.35
CA GLN A 139 5.18 -10.71 -13.65
C GLN A 139 4.76 -9.23 -13.80
N LEU A 140 3.44 -8.98 -13.88
CA LEU A 140 2.84 -7.66 -14.03
C LEU A 140 2.23 -7.11 -12.73
N LEU A 141 2.46 -7.77 -11.58
CA LEU A 141 1.87 -7.36 -10.29
C LEU A 141 2.16 -5.90 -9.90
N GLY A 142 3.26 -5.32 -10.39
CA GLY A 142 3.58 -3.90 -10.22
C GLY A 142 2.46 -2.96 -10.66
N THR A 143 1.61 -3.35 -11.62
CA THR A 143 0.47 -2.53 -12.06
C THR A 143 -0.68 -2.51 -11.05
N LEU A 144 -0.76 -3.50 -10.15
CA LEU A 144 -1.81 -3.64 -9.15
C LEU A 144 -1.45 -3.03 -7.80
N VAL A 145 -0.18 -2.68 -7.57
CA VAL A 145 0.31 -2.06 -6.32
C VAL A 145 -0.53 -0.84 -5.90
N PRO A 146 -0.88 0.11 -6.79
CA PRO A 146 -1.68 1.27 -6.40
C PRO A 146 -3.10 0.93 -5.91
N LEU A 147 -3.58 -0.27 -6.21
CA LEU A 147 -4.91 -0.74 -5.81
C LEU A 147 -4.91 -1.40 -4.44
N VAL A 148 -3.75 -1.79 -3.89
CA VAL A 148 -3.61 -2.49 -2.61
C VAL A 148 -4.28 -1.72 -1.47
N THR A 149 -4.03 -0.41 -1.37
CA THR A 149 -4.60 0.45 -0.32
C THR A 149 -6.09 0.72 -0.53
N ARG A 150 -6.60 0.58 -1.76
CA ARG A 150 -8.01 0.80 -2.11
C ARG A 150 -8.85 -0.47 -2.02
N LEU A 151 -8.23 -1.64 -1.94
CA LEU A 151 -8.92 -2.92 -1.92
C LEU A 151 -10.03 -3.04 -0.88
N PRO A 152 -9.85 -2.58 0.38
CA PRO A 152 -10.93 -2.60 1.36
C PRO A 152 -12.17 -1.81 0.91
N ALA A 153 -11.97 -0.63 0.31
CA ALA A 153 -13.06 0.18 -0.24
C ALA A 153 -13.71 -0.49 -1.45
N MET A 154 -12.90 -1.06 -2.35
CA MET A 154 -13.39 -1.80 -3.52
C MET A 154 -14.23 -3.02 -3.12
N CYS A 155 -13.81 -3.77 -2.10
CA CYS A 155 -14.60 -4.89 -1.58
C CYS A 155 -15.95 -4.45 -1.02
N GLY A 156 -16.00 -3.26 -0.39
CA GLY A 156 -17.24 -2.62 0.03
C GLY A 156 -18.14 -2.21 -1.15
N GLU A 157 -17.56 -1.62 -2.21
CA GLU A 157 -18.27 -1.27 -3.45
C GLU A 157 -18.85 -2.52 -4.15
N TRP A 158 -18.12 -3.63 -4.11
CA TRP A 158 -18.55 -4.90 -4.70
C TRP A 158 -19.66 -5.60 -3.89
N GLY A 159 -19.94 -5.17 -2.65
CA GLY A 159 -20.90 -5.83 -1.77
C GLY A 159 -20.48 -7.24 -1.36
N VAL A 160 -19.18 -7.49 -1.29
CA VAL A 160 -18.60 -8.79 -0.94
C VAL A 160 -18.64 -8.98 0.58
N SER A 161 -18.84 -10.23 1.02
CA SER A 161 -18.85 -10.54 2.45
C SER A 161 -17.48 -10.29 3.10
N GLY A 162 -17.43 -10.11 4.43
CA GLY A 162 -16.17 -9.89 5.15
C GLY A 162 -15.15 -11.03 4.93
N ASP A 163 -15.61 -12.28 4.90
CA ASP A 163 -14.78 -13.47 4.67
C ASP A 163 -14.24 -13.56 3.23
N ASP A 164 -15.04 -13.18 2.24
CA ASP A 164 -14.60 -13.16 0.83
C ASP A 164 -13.65 -11.98 0.57
N SER A 165 -13.90 -10.81 1.18
CA SER A 165 -13.00 -9.65 1.14
C SER A 165 -11.62 -10.01 1.72
N ALA A 166 -11.62 -10.69 2.87
CA ALA A 166 -10.43 -11.25 3.48
C ALA A 166 -9.68 -12.17 2.53
N ARG A 167 -10.39 -13.11 1.87
CA ARG A 167 -9.77 -14.02 0.89
C ARG A 167 -9.11 -13.25 -0.25
N ILE A 168 -9.79 -12.29 -0.86
CA ILE A 168 -9.27 -11.53 -2.01
C ILE A 168 -7.99 -10.78 -1.65
N ILE A 169 -7.98 -10.09 -0.50
CA ILE A 169 -6.81 -9.33 -0.05
C ILE A 169 -5.63 -10.27 0.22
N LEU A 170 -5.88 -11.42 0.86
CA LEU A 170 -4.82 -12.38 1.16
C LEU A 170 -4.29 -13.10 -0.09
N THR A 171 -5.13 -13.36 -1.10
CA THR A 171 -4.68 -13.88 -2.40
C THR A 171 -3.73 -12.91 -3.07
N LEU A 172 -4.03 -11.60 -3.06
CA LEU A 172 -3.10 -10.60 -3.59
C LEU A 172 -1.80 -10.55 -2.78
N ARG A 173 -1.89 -10.62 -1.45
CA ARG A 173 -0.72 -10.68 -0.57
C ARG A 173 0.19 -11.87 -0.92
N ASP A 174 -0.37 -13.06 -1.09
CA ASP A 174 0.37 -14.26 -1.48
C ASP A 174 0.99 -14.15 -2.89
N ALA A 175 0.29 -13.49 -3.82
CA ALA A 175 0.83 -13.20 -5.15
C ALA A 175 2.01 -12.22 -5.10
N LEU A 176 1.91 -11.14 -4.31
CA LEU A 176 2.99 -10.17 -4.09
C LEU A 176 4.21 -10.82 -3.42
N ASP A 177 3.97 -11.70 -2.45
CA ASP A 177 5.03 -12.48 -1.79
C ASP A 177 5.80 -13.38 -2.78
N ARG A 178 5.07 -14.11 -3.64
CA ARG A 178 5.68 -14.93 -4.70
C ARG A 178 6.53 -14.10 -5.66
N ALA A 179 6.15 -12.84 -5.90
CA ALA A 179 6.86 -11.91 -6.76
C ALA A 179 7.99 -11.13 -6.04
N GLN A 180 8.29 -11.44 -4.79
CA GLN A 180 9.31 -10.77 -3.97
C GLN A 180 9.03 -9.27 -3.73
N LEU A 181 7.77 -8.86 -3.85
CA LEU A 181 7.29 -7.51 -3.53
C LEU A 181 6.86 -7.43 -2.06
N SER A 182 7.83 -7.61 -1.16
CA SER A 182 7.57 -7.78 0.27
C SER A 182 7.04 -6.52 0.96
N CYS A 183 7.36 -5.33 0.47
CA CYS A 183 6.83 -4.07 1.01
C CYS A 183 5.34 -3.94 0.69
N GLU A 184 4.96 -4.27 -0.54
CA GLU A 184 3.60 -4.23 -1.05
C GLU A 184 2.75 -5.33 -0.40
N ALA A 185 3.35 -6.51 -0.15
CA ALA A 185 2.71 -7.55 0.63
C ALA A 185 2.40 -7.10 2.07
N TYR A 186 3.30 -6.34 2.71
CA TYR A 186 3.05 -5.72 4.01
C TYR A 186 1.87 -4.74 3.96
N GLU A 187 1.79 -3.90 2.93
CA GLU A 187 0.66 -2.98 2.74
C GLU A 187 -0.66 -3.73 2.58
N ALA A 188 -0.66 -4.89 1.90
CA ALA A 188 -1.85 -5.74 1.80
C ALA A 188 -2.24 -6.37 3.14
N GLU A 189 -1.27 -6.81 3.96
CA GLU A 189 -1.53 -7.29 5.32
C GLU A 189 -2.12 -6.17 6.20
N LEU A 190 -1.60 -4.95 6.10
CA LEU A 190 -2.12 -3.80 6.84
C LEU A 190 -3.54 -3.44 6.40
N ALA A 191 -3.81 -3.40 5.09
CA ALA A 191 -5.14 -3.15 4.55
C ALA A 191 -6.16 -4.19 5.02
N PHE A 192 -5.76 -5.47 5.09
CA PHE A 192 -6.56 -6.53 5.66
C PHE A 192 -6.86 -6.29 7.15
N LEU A 193 -5.84 -6.01 7.96
CA LEU A 193 -6.00 -5.82 9.40
C LEU A 193 -6.83 -4.57 9.76
N GLN A 194 -6.81 -3.54 8.91
CA GLN A 194 -7.66 -2.36 9.04
C GLN A 194 -9.12 -2.63 8.67
N ALA A 195 -9.37 -3.52 7.70
CA ALA A 195 -10.71 -3.88 7.27
C ALA A 195 -11.41 -4.84 8.24
N VAL A 196 -10.66 -5.70 8.91
CA VAL A 196 -11.21 -6.70 9.84
C VAL A 196 -11.49 -6.07 11.20
N SER A 197 -12.75 -6.17 11.62
CA SER A 197 -13.23 -5.62 12.91
C SER A 197 -13.09 -6.59 14.08
N SER A 198 -12.99 -7.90 13.81
CA SER A 198 -12.89 -8.96 14.82
C SER A 198 -11.46 -9.48 14.93
N ALA A 199 -10.95 -9.63 16.14
CA ALA A 199 -9.67 -10.25 16.41
C ALA A 199 -9.76 -11.79 16.32
N ASP A 200 -10.14 -12.31 15.16
CA ASP A 200 -10.23 -13.74 14.92
C ASP A 200 -8.84 -14.38 14.84
N GLU A 201 -8.77 -15.72 14.86
CA GLU A 201 -7.50 -16.46 14.75
C GLU A 201 -6.76 -16.16 13.43
N LYS A 202 -7.50 -15.96 12.33
CA LYS A 202 -6.96 -15.52 11.03
C LYS A 202 -6.31 -14.13 11.13
N ALA A 203 -6.99 -13.19 11.79
CA ALA A 203 -6.49 -11.82 11.96
C ALA A 203 -5.19 -11.81 12.76
N ALA A 204 -5.12 -12.62 13.83
CA ALA A 204 -3.90 -12.76 14.62
C ALA A 204 -2.74 -13.42 13.85
N ALA A 205 -3.01 -14.42 13.00
CA ALA A 205 -1.98 -15.02 12.16
C ALA A 205 -1.40 -14.01 11.16
N VAL A 206 -2.25 -13.19 10.53
CA VAL A 206 -1.81 -12.13 9.61
C VAL A 206 -1.08 -11.01 10.36
N ALA A 207 -1.54 -10.64 11.55
CA ALA A 207 -0.85 -9.69 12.40
C ALA A 207 0.56 -10.18 12.79
N SER A 208 0.71 -11.45 13.14
CA SER A 208 2.02 -12.07 13.39
C SER A 208 2.93 -12.02 12.15
N SER A 209 2.40 -12.38 10.97
CA SER A 209 3.12 -12.26 9.69
C SER A 209 3.58 -10.81 9.43
N ALA A 210 2.71 -9.83 9.64
CA ALA A 210 3.02 -8.42 9.46
C ALA A 210 4.12 -7.92 10.40
N ILE A 211 4.14 -8.38 11.67
CA ILE A 211 5.20 -8.04 12.63
C ILE A 211 6.55 -8.64 12.20
N VAL A 212 6.56 -9.90 11.78
CA VAL A 212 7.79 -10.56 11.30
C VAL A 212 8.30 -9.88 10.04
N ARG A 213 7.41 -9.60 9.08
CA ARG A 213 7.74 -8.91 7.84
C ARG A 213 8.24 -7.51 8.08
N PHE A 214 7.59 -6.76 8.98
CA PHE A 214 8.10 -5.47 9.43
C PHE A 214 9.53 -5.65 9.95
N SER A 215 9.78 -6.60 10.86
CA SER A 215 11.12 -6.81 11.45
C SER A 215 12.21 -7.08 10.39
N ASN A 216 11.85 -7.79 9.33
CA ASN A 216 12.76 -8.22 8.26
C ASN A 216 13.00 -7.16 7.18
N LEU A 217 12.16 -6.11 7.07
CA LEU A 217 12.22 -5.12 6.00
C LEU A 217 12.81 -3.80 6.49
N ALA A 218 14.04 -3.48 6.10
CA ALA A 218 14.72 -2.23 6.49
C ALA A 218 14.00 -0.95 6.01
N ALA A 219 13.26 -1.02 4.90
CA ALA A 219 12.53 0.12 4.33
C ALA A 219 11.34 0.58 5.20
N LEU A 220 10.75 -0.33 5.98
CA LEU A 220 9.60 -0.02 6.82
C LEU A 220 10.07 0.42 8.20
N CYS A 221 9.77 1.64 8.61
CA CYS A 221 10.19 2.16 9.91
C CYS A 221 9.02 2.70 10.76
N ASP A 222 7.82 2.82 10.19
CA ASP A 222 6.62 3.24 10.90
C ASP A 222 5.85 2.02 11.42
N LEU A 223 5.79 1.89 12.74
CA LEU A 223 5.08 0.81 13.44
C LEU A 223 3.73 1.29 14.02
N ASP A 224 3.43 2.59 13.99
CA ASP A 224 2.25 3.16 14.67
C ASP A 224 0.94 2.66 14.03
N ALA A 225 0.93 2.59 12.70
CA ALA A 225 -0.20 2.05 11.94
C ALA A 225 -0.51 0.58 12.26
N LEU A 226 0.51 -0.21 12.63
CA LEU A 226 0.34 -1.60 13.02
C LEU A 226 -0.01 -1.74 14.51
N ALA A 227 0.67 -0.99 15.38
CA ALA A 227 0.51 -1.06 16.84
C ALA A 227 -0.84 -0.52 17.33
N SER A 228 -1.46 0.40 16.58
CA SER A 228 -2.78 0.95 16.89
C SER A 228 -3.93 -0.02 16.62
N LEU A 229 -3.69 -1.13 15.91
CA LEU A 229 -4.73 -2.07 15.52
C LEU A 229 -5.13 -3.00 16.68
N PRO A 230 -6.44 -3.20 16.95
CA PRO A 230 -6.90 -4.05 18.05
C PRO A 230 -6.40 -5.49 17.96
N SER A 231 -6.42 -6.07 16.76
CA SER A 231 -5.97 -7.44 16.49
C SER A 231 -4.49 -7.66 16.84
N VAL A 232 -3.68 -6.61 16.75
CA VAL A 232 -2.25 -6.62 17.08
C VAL A 232 -2.05 -6.50 18.60
N GLN A 233 -2.83 -5.64 19.27
CA GLN A 233 -2.76 -5.47 20.73
C GLN A 233 -3.16 -6.74 21.49
N GLU A 234 -4.16 -7.46 20.98
CA GLU A 234 -4.62 -8.72 21.55
C GLU A 234 -3.61 -9.87 21.42
N LEU A 235 -2.62 -9.79 20.53
CA LEU A 235 -1.58 -10.82 20.39
C LEU A 235 -0.81 -11.03 21.69
N SER A 236 -0.57 -9.95 22.45
CA SER A 236 0.11 -10.01 23.74
C SER A 236 -0.60 -10.86 24.80
N GLN A 237 -1.89 -11.12 24.62
CA GLN A 237 -2.71 -11.93 25.52
C GLN A 237 -2.78 -13.41 25.09
N ARG A 238 -2.28 -13.74 23.90
CA ARG A 238 -2.29 -15.10 23.35
C ARG A 238 -1.04 -15.88 23.75
N THR A 239 -1.10 -17.20 23.62
CA THR A 239 -0.01 -18.12 23.96
C THR A 239 0.62 -18.73 22.71
N GLY A 240 1.86 -19.22 22.84
CA GLY A 240 2.63 -19.80 21.73
C GLY A 240 3.17 -18.75 20.77
N ALA A 241 3.33 -19.13 19.49
CA ALA A 241 3.95 -18.27 18.47
C ALA A 241 3.26 -16.91 18.28
N LEU A 242 1.95 -16.82 18.52
CA LEU A 242 1.20 -15.55 18.46
C LEU A 242 1.57 -14.61 19.62
N GLY A 243 1.77 -15.17 20.81
CA GLY A 243 2.24 -14.42 21.99
C GLY A 243 3.68 -13.95 21.81
N ASP A 244 4.53 -14.79 21.23
CA ASP A 244 5.93 -14.46 20.93
C ASP A 244 6.02 -13.29 19.92
N ALA A 245 5.14 -13.25 18.91
CA ALA A 245 5.03 -12.12 17.99
C ALA A 245 4.56 -10.83 18.68
N GLY A 246 3.62 -10.91 19.63
CA GLY A 246 3.22 -9.79 20.47
C GLY A 246 4.36 -9.29 21.37
N ALA A 247 5.15 -10.20 21.94
CA ALA A 247 6.34 -9.85 22.73
C ALA A 247 7.40 -9.15 21.87
N LEU A 248 7.62 -9.62 20.64
CA LEU A 248 8.48 -8.98 19.65
C LEU A 248 8.02 -7.54 19.34
N LEU A 249 6.72 -7.33 19.09
CA LEU A 249 6.18 -5.99 18.87
C LEU A 249 6.45 -5.06 20.06
N ASN A 250 6.19 -5.54 21.28
CA ASN A 250 6.43 -4.77 22.50
C ASN A 250 7.91 -4.41 22.65
N ALA A 251 8.83 -5.34 22.32
CA ALA A 251 10.26 -5.08 22.31
C ALA A 251 10.64 -4.01 21.26
N LEU A 252 10.08 -4.07 20.05
CA LEU A 252 10.33 -3.06 19.01
C LEU A 252 9.84 -1.65 19.41
N LEU A 253 8.69 -1.58 20.10
CA LEU A 253 8.09 -0.32 20.54
C LEU A 253 8.78 0.30 21.75
N SER A 254 9.09 -0.51 22.75
CA SER A 254 9.42 -0.02 24.11
C SER A 254 10.88 -0.18 24.48
N SER A 255 11.63 -1.05 23.81
CA SER A 255 13.01 -1.35 24.20
C SER A 255 14.03 -0.43 23.53
N ASP A 256 15.08 -0.14 24.29
CA ASP A 256 16.34 0.37 23.77
C ASP A 256 17.18 -0.76 23.15
N TYR A 257 18.27 -0.44 22.47
CA TYR A 257 19.12 -1.44 21.83
C TYR A 257 19.77 -2.43 22.82
N CYS A 258 20.09 -1.98 24.04
CA CYS A 258 20.70 -2.85 25.06
C CYS A 258 19.71 -3.90 25.57
N GLN A 259 18.47 -3.48 25.85
CA GLN A 259 17.35 -4.35 26.20
C GLN A 259 16.99 -5.27 25.04
N TRP A 260 17.07 -4.80 23.80
CA TRP A 260 16.89 -5.63 22.62
C TRP A 260 17.91 -6.78 22.56
N LEU A 261 19.20 -6.52 22.82
CA LEU A 261 20.22 -7.57 22.86
C LEU A 261 19.92 -8.62 23.94
N GLN A 262 19.45 -8.20 25.12
CA GLN A 262 19.02 -9.13 26.17
C GLN A 262 17.81 -9.96 25.74
N PHE A 263 16.84 -9.33 25.07
CA PHE A 263 15.67 -10.01 24.53
C PHE A 263 16.04 -11.05 23.46
N VAL A 264 16.94 -10.70 22.53
CA VAL A 264 17.44 -11.64 21.51
C VAL A 264 18.21 -12.80 22.15
N ALA A 265 19.00 -12.54 23.19
CA ALA A 265 19.71 -13.59 23.92
C ALA A 265 18.75 -14.54 24.68
N ALA A 266 17.66 -14.01 25.22
CA ALA A 266 16.65 -14.81 25.94
C ALA A 266 15.72 -15.60 25.01
N ASN A 267 15.33 -15.01 23.86
CA ASN A 267 14.25 -15.52 23.00
C ASN A 267 14.73 -15.90 21.58
N GLY A 268 16.04 -16.09 21.36
CA GLY A 268 16.61 -16.31 20.04
C GLY A 268 16.04 -17.50 19.26
N GLU A 269 15.73 -18.61 19.95
CA GLU A 269 15.10 -19.78 19.33
C GLU A 269 13.67 -19.47 18.85
N GLN A 270 12.90 -18.71 19.63
CA GLN A 270 11.54 -18.30 19.28
C GLN A 270 11.53 -17.33 18.10
N LEU A 271 12.46 -16.36 18.08
CA LEU A 271 12.61 -15.43 16.95
C LEU A 271 12.98 -16.14 15.65
N THR A 272 13.87 -17.14 15.74
CA THR A 272 14.24 -17.97 14.58
C THR A 272 13.06 -18.81 14.11
N ALA A 273 12.29 -19.40 15.04
CA ALA A 273 11.09 -20.16 14.72
C ALA A 273 9.99 -19.31 14.06
N LEU A 274 9.90 -18.02 14.42
CA LEU A 274 8.99 -17.05 13.78
C LEU A 274 9.47 -16.58 12.40
N GLY A 275 10.72 -16.86 12.02
CA GLY A 275 11.30 -16.40 10.74
C GLY A 275 11.85 -14.98 10.77
N VAL A 276 12.20 -14.46 11.94
CA VAL A 276 12.84 -13.15 12.09
C VAL A 276 14.34 -13.24 11.78
N ASP A 277 14.81 -12.38 10.88
CA ASP A 277 16.22 -12.18 10.60
C ASP A 277 16.82 -11.31 11.72
N SER A 278 17.58 -11.95 12.61
CA SER A 278 18.15 -11.32 13.80
C SER A 278 19.07 -10.14 13.47
N GLN A 279 19.78 -10.19 12.34
CA GLN A 279 20.68 -9.11 11.93
C GLN A 279 19.87 -7.90 11.46
N LYS A 280 18.90 -8.11 10.56
CA LYS A 280 18.06 -7.01 10.06
C LYS A 280 17.20 -6.38 11.15
N ALA A 281 16.65 -7.19 12.05
CA ALA A 281 15.89 -6.70 13.19
C ALA A 281 16.77 -5.88 14.15
N SER A 282 18.02 -6.30 14.36
CA SER A 282 18.98 -5.55 15.19
C SER A 282 19.40 -4.23 14.55
N ASP A 283 19.67 -4.22 13.24
CA ASP A 283 20.01 -3.01 12.51
C ASP A 283 18.84 -2.01 12.51
N LYS A 284 17.62 -2.52 12.37
CA LYS A 284 16.40 -1.72 12.55
C LYS A 284 16.30 -1.13 13.95
N MET A 285 16.56 -1.92 14.99
CA MET A 285 16.52 -1.43 16.37
C MET A 285 17.59 -0.37 16.65
N ARG A 286 18.74 -0.40 15.96
CA ARG A 286 19.70 0.71 16.00
C ARG A 286 19.09 1.98 15.43
N LEU A 287 18.52 1.92 14.22
CA LEU A 287 17.89 3.08 13.56
C LEU A 287 16.79 3.70 14.43
N LEU A 288 15.93 2.85 14.96
CA LEU A 288 14.84 3.25 15.84
C LEU A 288 15.38 3.86 17.15
N THR A 289 16.51 3.39 17.70
CA THR A 289 17.10 3.90 18.95
C THR A 289 17.67 5.29 18.76
N VAL A 290 18.33 5.55 17.63
CA VAL A 290 18.78 6.89 17.27
C VAL A 290 17.58 7.84 17.13
N ALA A 291 16.48 7.38 16.51
CA ALA A 291 15.25 8.18 16.37
C ALA A 291 14.65 8.59 17.73
N SER A 292 14.61 7.66 18.71
CA SER A 292 14.15 7.95 20.07
C SER A 292 15.02 9.01 20.76
N ILE A 293 16.36 8.85 20.72
CA ILE A 293 17.30 9.81 21.32
C ILE A 293 17.14 11.21 20.70
N ALA A 294 16.96 11.26 19.37
CA ALA A 294 16.73 12.50 18.66
C ALA A 294 15.38 13.15 18.97
N ALA A 295 14.36 12.36 19.31
CA ALA A 295 13.04 12.85 19.70
C ALA A 295 13.05 13.47 21.11
N ASP A 296 13.85 12.91 22.02
CA ASP A 296 14.04 13.47 23.36
C ASP A 296 14.86 14.78 23.32
N SER A 297 15.86 14.84 22.44
CA SER A 297 16.81 15.95 22.35
C SER A 297 16.51 16.94 21.21
N LEU A 298 15.23 17.12 20.85
CA LEU A 298 14.83 18.03 19.76
C LEU A 298 15.37 19.45 19.98
N GLY A 299 16.10 19.99 18.99
CA GLY A 299 16.70 21.31 19.03
C GLY A 299 17.99 21.42 19.86
N GLN A 300 18.46 20.32 20.46
CA GLN A 300 19.73 20.28 21.20
C GLN A 300 20.76 19.42 20.45
N GLY A 301 22.04 19.78 20.54
CA GLY A 301 23.11 19.00 19.91
C GLY A 301 23.40 17.71 20.69
N VAL A 302 23.13 16.56 20.07
CA VAL A 302 23.42 15.23 20.63
C VAL A 302 24.85 14.82 20.25
N PRO A 303 25.75 14.54 21.22
CA PRO A 303 27.11 14.06 20.94
C PRO A 303 27.13 12.67 20.32
N PHE A 304 28.07 12.43 19.39
CA PHE A 304 28.24 11.11 18.76
C PHE A 304 28.58 10.02 19.77
N ALA A 305 29.32 10.34 20.84
CA ALA A 305 29.65 9.38 21.89
C ALA A 305 28.39 8.80 22.57
N THR A 306 27.38 9.64 22.84
CA THR A 306 26.11 9.21 23.43
C THR A 306 25.35 8.29 22.48
N ILE A 307 25.36 8.60 21.18
CA ILE A 307 24.73 7.77 20.15
C ILE A 307 25.47 6.43 20.03
N ALA A 308 26.80 6.44 19.87
CA ALA A 308 27.63 5.23 19.77
C ALA A 308 27.40 4.26 20.92
N GLN A 309 27.37 4.78 22.16
CA GLN A 309 27.10 3.96 23.34
C GLN A 309 25.70 3.36 23.32
N ALA A 310 24.70 4.11 22.84
CA ALA A 310 23.32 3.65 22.83
C ALA A 310 23.02 2.61 21.75
N ILE A 311 23.73 2.61 20.61
CA ILE A 311 23.56 1.63 19.54
C ILE A 311 24.67 0.56 19.47
N ASP A 312 25.60 0.58 20.43
CA ASP A 312 26.76 -0.32 20.55
C ASP A 312 27.58 -0.41 19.25
N VAL A 313 28.04 0.74 18.76
CA VAL A 313 28.93 0.81 17.58
C VAL A 313 30.13 1.71 17.86
N ALA A 314 31.19 1.54 17.07
CA ALA A 314 32.34 2.42 17.12
C ALA A 314 31.95 3.85 16.73
N GLU A 315 32.54 4.85 17.37
CA GLU A 315 32.26 6.28 17.10
C GLU A 315 32.52 6.65 15.63
N THR A 316 33.42 5.94 14.95
CA THR A 316 33.71 6.11 13.51
C THR A 316 32.57 5.67 12.61
N GLU A 317 31.70 4.78 13.06
CA GLU A 317 30.60 4.22 12.26
C GLU A 317 29.27 4.95 12.51
N VAL A 318 29.18 5.73 13.59
CA VAL A 318 27.97 6.49 13.96
C VAL A 318 27.48 7.39 12.82
N GLU A 319 28.39 7.94 12.03
CA GLU A 319 28.06 8.80 10.88
C GLU A 319 27.20 8.06 9.84
N VAL A 320 27.54 6.80 9.54
CA VAL A 320 26.80 5.98 8.57
C VAL A 320 25.38 5.73 9.07
N TRP A 321 25.25 5.40 10.36
CA TRP A 321 23.95 5.20 11.00
C TRP A 321 23.09 6.47 11.00
N ILE A 322 23.67 7.63 11.29
CA ILE A 322 22.95 8.91 11.23
C ILE A 322 22.43 9.16 9.80
N ILE A 323 23.25 8.91 8.78
CA ILE A 323 22.85 9.07 7.37
C ILE A 323 21.70 8.13 7.03
N ASP A 324 21.76 6.87 7.45
CA ASP A 324 20.71 5.90 7.17
C ASP A 324 19.40 6.21 7.89
N VAL A 325 19.44 6.74 9.12
CA VAL A 325 18.25 7.21 9.85
C VAL A 325 17.62 8.45 9.19
N ILE A 326 18.43 9.34 8.64
CA ILE A 326 17.94 10.49 7.86
C ILE A 326 17.33 9.99 6.53
N ARG A 327 17.97 9.02 5.87
CA ARG A 327 17.48 8.43 4.61
C ARG A 327 16.15 7.70 4.79
N SER A 328 15.97 7.00 5.91
CA SER A 328 14.69 6.35 6.25
C SER A 328 13.59 7.33 6.64
N GLY A 329 13.90 8.63 6.77
CA GLY A 329 12.94 9.67 7.10
C GLY A 329 12.52 9.71 8.56
N LEU A 330 13.16 8.93 9.43
CA LEU A 330 12.89 8.90 10.88
C LEU A 330 13.33 10.20 11.56
N ILE A 331 14.41 10.82 11.11
CA ILE A 331 14.94 12.09 11.64
C ILE A 331 15.15 13.07 10.48
N GLN A 332 14.90 14.35 10.74
CA GLN A 332 15.43 15.45 9.94
C GLN A 332 16.33 16.31 10.82
N GLY A 333 17.55 16.58 10.39
CA GLY A 333 18.52 17.32 11.19
C GLY A 333 19.78 17.64 10.43
N LYS A 334 20.68 18.37 11.09
CA LYS A 334 22.01 18.69 10.57
C LYS A 334 23.06 18.02 11.43
N MET A 335 24.07 17.47 10.79
CA MET A 335 25.22 16.86 11.45
C MET A 335 26.40 17.84 11.41
N ASN A 336 27.05 18.04 12.55
CA ASN A 336 28.31 18.77 12.65
C ASN A 336 29.44 17.77 12.90
N GLN A 337 30.16 17.43 11.84
CA GLN A 337 31.22 16.44 11.88
C GLN A 337 32.44 16.90 12.72
N VAL A 338 32.74 18.21 12.71
CA VAL A 338 33.88 18.78 13.47
C VAL A 338 33.60 18.73 14.97
N ALA A 339 32.39 19.13 15.37
CA ALA A 339 31.97 19.10 16.77
C ALA A 339 31.50 17.71 17.23
N ARG A 340 31.38 16.75 16.29
CA ARG A 340 30.81 15.40 16.51
C ARG A 340 29.44 15.45 17.18
N THR A 341 28.55 16.28 16.64
CA THR A 341 27.19 16.43 17.16
C THR A 341 26.13 16.32 16.06
N LEU A 342 24.99 15.72 16.41
CA LEU A 342 23.77 15.70 15.62
C LEU A 342 22.80 16.74 16.18
N LEU A 343 22.31 17.65 15.34
CA LEU A 343 21.27 18.61 15.70
C LEU A 343 19.94 18.18 15.04
N PRO A 344 19.08 17.43 15.74
CA PRO A 344 17.78 17.03 15.24
C PRO A 344 16.82 18.22 15.22
N THR A 345 16.20 18.45 14.07
CA THR A 345 15.15 19.46 13.85
C THR A 345 13.76 18.85 13.96
N ARG A 346 13.61 17.60 13.52
CA ARG A 346 12.40 16.79 13.62
C ARG A 346 12.79 15.33 13.86
N SER A 347 12.01 14.61 14.64
CA SER A 347 12.12 13.16 14.81
C SER A 347 10.73 12.54 14.86
N THR A 348 10.60 11.31 14.38
CA THR A 348 9.40 10.49 14.50
C THR A 348 9.43 9.75 15.84
N TYR A 349 8.34 9.84 16.60
CA TYR A 349 8.17 9.08 17.84
C TYR A 349 7.72 7.65 17.52
N ARG A 350 8.30 6.64 18.19
CA ARG A 350 7.85 5.24 18.04
C ARG A 350 6.48 4.99 18.68
N THR A 351 6.23 5.65 19.81
CA THR A 351 4.96 5.66 20.52
C THR A 351 4.66 7.09 20.94
N PHE A 352 3.43 7.54 20.71
CA PHE A 352 2.97 8.86 21.14
C PHE A 352 1.84 8.71 22.15
N GLY A 353 2.22 8.69 23.43
CA GLY A 353 1.31 8.49 24.56
C GLY A 353 1.13 9.76 25.40
N ALA A 354 0.61 9.56 26.61
CA ALA A 354 0.27 10.64 27.54
C ALA A 354 1.48 11.49 27.95
N ASP A 355 2.65 10.87 28.12
CA ASP A 355 3.87 11.58 28.51
C ASP A 355 4.35 12.52 27.41
N GLN A 356 4.25 12.10 26.15
CA GLN A 356 4.59 12.91 24.99
C GLN A 356 3.59 14.07 24.82
N TRP A 357 2.30 13.82 25.06
CA TRP A 357 1.27 14.88 25.10
C TRP A 357 1.56 15.92 26.19
N LYS A 358 1.99 15.48 27.37
CA LYS A 358 2.35 16.37 28.47
C LYS A 358 3.57 17.23 28.12
N LEU A 359 4.63 16.62 27.61
CA LEU A 359 5.83 17.32 27.17
C LEU A 359 5.53 18.34 26.06
N LEU A 360 4.67 17.98 25.11
CA LEU A 360 4.20 18.89 24.07
C LEU A 360 3.42 20.08 24.66
N GLY A 361 2.54 19.81 25.64
CA GLY A 361 1.82 20.85 26.37
C GLY A 361 2.76 21.82 27.10
N GLU A 362 3.78 21.31 27.79
CA GLU A 362 4.79 22.13 28.47
C GLU A 362 5.57 23.02 27.50
N ARG A 363 5.99 22.47 26.36
CA ARG A 363 6.69 23.23 25.30
C ARG A 363 5.80 24.30 24.68
N LEU A 364 4.52 24.00 24.44
CA LEU A 364 3.55 24.96 23.91
C LEU A 364 3.27 26.09 24.89
N GLU A 365 3.15 25.80 26.19
CA GLU A 365 2.97 26.84 27.20
C GLU A 365 4.22 27.73 27.31
N GLN A 366 5.42 27.15 27.23
CA GLN A 366 6.66 27.93 27.18
C GLN A 366 6.73 28.82 25.94
N TRP A 367 6.31 28.32 24.78
CA TRP A 367 6.23 29.12 23.55
C TRP A 367 5.21 30.25 23.66
N LYS A 368 4.05 29.97 24.23
CA LYS A 368 3.02 30.98 24.49
C LYS A 368 3.54 32.07 25.42
N ALA A 369 4.17 31.70 26.54
CA ALA A 369 4.79 32.66 27.46
C ALA A 369 5.86 33.51 26.75
N SER A 370 6.70 32.89 25.92
CA SER A 370 7.73 33.61 25.14
C SER A 370 7.11 34.61 24.14
N LEU A 371 5.98 34.27 23.52
CA LEU A 371 5.26 35.18 22.62
C LEU A 371 4.57 36.31 23.37
N GLU A 372 3.98 36.03 24.54
CA GLU A 372 3.40 37.04 25.42
C GLU A 372 4.46 38.03 25.92
N GLU A 373 5.68 37.58 26.21
CA GLU A 373 6.82 38.43 26.57
C GLU A 373 7.32 39.28 25.39
N LEU A 374 7.25 38.79 24.15
CA LEU A 374 7.66 39.54 22.95
C LEU A 374 6.62 40.57 22.50
N GLN A 375 5.33 40.36 22.81
CA GLN A 375 4.24 41.27 22.47
C GLN A 375 4.46 42.73 22.94
N PRO A 376 4.86 43.00 24.20
CA PRO A 376 5.15 44.37 24.65
C PRO A 376 6.43 44.93 24.01
N VAL A 377 7.45 44.10 23.74
CA VAL A 377 8.69 44.54 23.07
C VAL A 377 8.39 45.03 21.66
N ILE A 378 7.57 44.30 20.90
CA ILE A 378 7.16 44.69 19.54
C ILE A 378 6.28 45.95 19.59
N SER A 379 5.37 46.04 20.56
CA SER A 379 4.50 47.21 20.73
C SER A 379 5.30 48.47 21.05
N ASN A 380 6.29 48.36 21.94
CA ASN A 380 7.21 49.44 22.27
C ASN A 380 8.14 49.80 21.11
N ALA A 381 8.68 48.81 20.39
CA ALA A 381 9.48 49.06 19.20
C ALA A 381 8.69 49.79 18.11
N LYS A 382 7.41 49.45 17.92
CA LYS A 382 6.50 50.14 16.99
C LYS A 382 6.25 51.59 17.41
N LEU A 383 6.06 51.85 18.71
CA LEU A 383 5.90 53.21 19.25
C LEU A 383 7.17 54.04 19.06
N ILE A 384 8.34 53.46 19.35
CA ILE A 384 9.64 54.13 19.16
C ILE A 384 9.89 54.43 17.67
N ALA A 385 9.62 53.48 16.78
CA ALA A 385 9.74 53.68 15.33
C ALA A 385 8.79 54.77 14.81
N GLN A 386 7.56 54.84 15.32
CA GLN A 386 6.62 55.93 15.00
C GLN A 386 7.11 57.28 15.52
N GLN A 387 7.64 57.34 16.75
CA GLN A 387 8.19 58.58 17.32
C GLN A 387 9.43 59.06 16.54
N GLN A 388 10.32 58.15 16.13
CA GLN A 388 11.47 58.48 15.30
C GLN A 388 11.08 58.94 13.89
N ALA A 389 10.07 58.32 13.27
CA ALA A 389 9.56 58.76 11.97
C ALA A 389 8.94 60.18 12.05
N VAL A 390 8.24 60.50 13.13
CA VAL A 390 7.68 61.84 13.37
C VAL A 390 8.78 62.87 13.64
N GLN A 391 9.84 62.51 14.37
CA GLN A 391 10.99 63.39 14.61
C GLN A 391 11.83 63.65 13.35
N MET A 392 12.00 62.66 12.47
CA MET A 392 12.68 62.85 11.18
C MET A 392 11.85 63.68 10.20
N ALA A 393 10.51 63.53 10.19
CA ALA A 393 9.63 64.37 9.38
C ALA A 393 9.60 65.84 9.89
N GLY A 394 9.66 66.04 11.20
CA GLY A 394 9.66 67.38 11.83
C GLY A 394 10.98 68.15 11.71
N THR A 395 12.12 67.48 11.50
CA THR A 395 13.42 68.13 11.30
C THR A 395 13.66 68.57 9.85
N SER A 396 13.03 67.92 8.88
CA SER A 396 13.08 68.34 7.46
C SER A 396 12.24 69.58 7.11
N SER A 397 11.35 70.06 8.01
CA SER A 397 10.43 71.17 7.73
C SER A 397 10.85 72.53 8.31
N VAL A 398 11.98 72.62 9.03
CA VAL A 398 12.42 73.86 9.68
C VAL A 398 13.79 74.31 9.16
N THR A 399 13.85 74.84 7.94
CA THR A 399 14.73 75.97 7.55
C THR A 399 14.48 76.36 6.10
N ILE A 400 13.51 77.23 5.85
CA ILE A 400 13.65 78.36 4.91
C ILE A 400 12.88 79.52 5.54
N LYS A 401 13.58 80.51 6.09
CA LYS A 401 13.03 81.85 6.32
C LYS A 401 13.68 82.77 5.29
N GLU A 402 12.81 83.49 4.58
CA GLU A 402 13.09 84.51 3.55
C GLU A 402 14.04 85.62 4.03
#